data_AF-A0A6N2BF77-F1
#
_entry.id   AF-A0A6N2BF77-F1
#
_cell.length_a   1.000
_cell.length_b   1.000
_cell.length_c   1.000
_cell.angle_alpha   90.00
_cell.angle_beta   90.00
_cell.angle_gamma   90.00
#
_symmetry.space_group_name_H-M   'P 1'
#
loop_
_entity.id
_entity.type
_entity.pdbx_description
1 polymer ?
#
loop_
_entity_poly.entity_id
_entity_poly.type
_entity_poly.pdbx_seq_one_letter_code
_entity_poly.pdbx_strand_id
1 'polypeptide(L)'
;MLHSDEDKCNVVQLPEGVTPFIYITQNEFLGRKHKKLKEDDVAICECKYDASVPESACVERCLNVITNTECTPGYCQCGATCRNQRFQKCEYAKTKLFRTEGRGWGLLADENIKAGQFIIEYCGEVISSEEAKKRSQAYEAHGLKDAYIISLDANHFIDATRKGSFARFINHSCWPNCETRKWTVLGETRVGIFAKQDISIGMELAYDYNFEWYGGATVQCLCGAANCSIFLGAKSQGFQEYNHVWEDGDVRYTVEEVPLYDSAEDDSLPVIAGTGGRNEQTKILNDSEGSTLKLEPSNTTCKSFNIGSGSTPKKKAQRLPKRKVKSSSRKQVNDGDFAKLFATKEAREEVTMYEHP
;
A
#
# COMPACT_ATOMS: atom_id res chain seq x y z
N MET A 1 21.05 -40.00 -19.18
CA MET A 1 19.74 -39.44 -19.55
C MET A 1 18.86 -39.43 -18.32
N LEU A 2 18.81 -38.32 -17.58
CA LEU A 2 17.68 -37.91 -16.74
C LEU A 2 17.89 -36.41 -16.50
N HIS A 3 17.41 -35.61 -17.45
CA HIS A 3 17.18 -34.19 -17.21
C HIS A 3 15.97 -34.10 -16.29
N SER A 4 16.16 -33.71 -15.04
CA SER A 4 15.07 -33.39 -14.11
C SER A 4 14.79 -31.90 -14.19
N ASP A 5 13.77 -31.55 -14.97
CA ASP A 5 12.85 -30.41 -14.90
C ASP A 5 13.08 -29.35 -13.77
N GLU A 6 14.14 -28.53 -13.85
CA GLU A 6 14.32 -27.36 -12.96
C GLU A 6 13.86 -26.02 -13.56
N ASP A 7 13.31 -25.98 -14.78
CA ASP A 7 12.90 -24.73 -15.46
C ASP A 7 11.42 -24.70 -15.88
N LYS A 8 10.51 -25.21 -15.04
CA LYS A 8 9.10 -24.78 -15.14
C LYS A 8 8.96 -23.45 -14.43
N CYS A 9 9.23 -22.38 -15.18
CA CYS A 9 8.96 -21.01 -14.79
C CYS A 9 7.58 -20.94 -14.09
N ASN A 10 7.54 -20.44 -12.86
CA ASN A 10 6.35 -20.21 -12.04
C ASN A 10 5.47 -19.11 -12.66
N VAL A 11 5.03 -19.30 -13.91
CA VAL A 11 4.18 -18.38 -14.63
C VAL A 11 2.76 -18.66 -14.19
N VAL A 12 2.25 -17.81 -13.31
CA VAL A 12 0.84 -17.85 -12.94
C VAL A 12 0.01 -17.42 -14.15
N GLN A 13 -1.09 -18.11 -14.42
CA GLN A 13 -2.04 -17.67 -15.45
C GLN A 13 -2.68 -16.36 -14.98
N LEU A 14 -2.32 -15.26 -15.63
CA LEU A 14 -2.86 -13.94 -15.35
C LEU A 14 -3.97 -13.61 -16.35
N PRO A 15 -4.99 -12.84 -15.94
CA PRO A 15 -5.95 -12.25 -16.86
C PRO A 15 -5.26 -11.46 -17.99
N GLU A 16 -5.92 -11.37 -19.13
CA GLU A 16 -5.46 -10.56 -20.26
C GLU A 16 -5.28 -9.09 -19.83
N GLY A 17 -4.16 -8.47 -20.23
CA GLY A 17 -3.82 -7.09 -19.88
C GLY A 17 -3.13 -6.90 -18.52
N VAL A 18 -2.83 -7.95 -17.77
CA VAL A 18 -1.89 -7.88 -16.63
C VAL A 18 -0.46 -7.99 -17.15
N THR A 19 0.40 -7.04 -16.78
CA THR A 19 1.83 -7.12 -17.08
C THR A 19 2.43 -8.38 -16.44
N PRO A 20 3.11 -9.25 -17.22
CA PRO A 20 3.72 -10.46 -16.68
C PRO A 20 4.75 -10.17 -15.60
N PHE A 21 4.77 -11.00 -14.56
CA PHE A 21 5.79 -11.00 -13.50
C PHE A 21 6.09 -12.43 -13.07
N ILE A 22 7.20 -12.62 -12.37
CA ILE A 22 7.56 -13.95 -11.83
C ILE A 22 6.90 -14.10 -10.47
N TYR A 23 6.01 -15.08 -10.34
CA TYR A 23 5.40 -15.36 -9.05
C TYR A 23 6.39 -16.04 -8.11
N ILE A 24 6.53 -15.48 -6.91
CA ILE A 24 7.32 -16.04 -5.82
C ILE A 24 6.49 -16.12 -4.54
N THR A 25 6.68 -17.19 -3.79
CA THR A 25 6.00 -17.44 -2.51
C THR A 25 6.82 -16.99 -1.30
N GLN A 26 8.09 -16.64 -1.51
CA GLN A 26 9.01 -16.16 -0.48
C GLN A 26 9.92 -15.08 -1.05
N ASN A 27 10.36 -14.16 -0.20
CA ASN A 27 11.33 -13.13 -0.56
C ASN A 27 12.65 -13.71 -1.10
N GLU A 28 13.15 -13.12 -2.19
CA GLU A 28 14.50 -13.36 -2.69
C GLU A 28 15.42 -12.24 -2.23
N PHE A 29 16.53 -12.57 -1.56
CA PHE A 29 17.43 -11.54 -1.02
C PHE A 29 18.55 -11.25 -2.02
N LEU A 30 18.64 -10.01 -2.47
CA LEU A 30 19.72 -9.57 -3.34
C LEU A 30 20.96 -9.26 -2.50
N GLY A 31 22.08 -9.91 -2.80
CA GLY A 31 23.36 -9.68 -2.11
C GLY A 31 23.57 -10.47 -0.81
N ARG A 32 22.58 -11.26 -0.35
CA ARG A 32 22.77 -12.21 0.77
C ARG A 32 21.86 -13.42 0.65
N LYS A 33 22.19 -14.50 1.38
CA LYS A 33 21.30 -15.66 1.55
C LYS A 33 20.29 -15.40 2.67
N HIS A 34 19.23 -16.22 2.71
CA HIS A 34 18.35 -16.30 3.87
C HIS A 34 19.15 -16.62 5.14
N LYS A 35 18.82 -15.94 6.23
CA LYS A 35 19.33 -16.28 7.56
C LYS A 35 18.84 -17.68 7.93
N LYS A 36 19.71 -18.42 8.61
CA LYS A 36 19.32 -19.64 9.32
C LYS A 36 19.08 -19.25 10.76
N LEU A 37 17.87 -19.46 11.26
CA LEU A 37 17.56 -19.31 12.67
C LEU A 37 18.42 -20.29 13.48
N LYS A 38 19.17 -19.79 14.46
CA LYS A 38 19.91 -20.64 15.38
C LYS A 38 18.94 -21.23 16.39
N GLU A 39 19.24 -22.43 16.87
CA GLU A 39 18.41 -23.13 17.86
C GLU A 39 18.19 -22.30 19.13
N ASP A 40 19.25 -21.65 19.64
CA ASP A 40 19.18 -20.78 20.82
C ASP A 40 18.31 -19.52 20.62
N ASP A 41 18.07 -19.11 19.37
CA ASP A 41 17.28 -17.94 19.01
C ASP A 41 15.80 -18.29 18.74
N VAL A 42 15.41 -19.57 18.85
CA VAL A 42 14.03 -20.00 18.59
C VAL A 42 13.10 -19.54 19.71
N ALA A 43 12.12 -18.68 19.36
CA ALA A 43 11.04 -18.31 20.27
C ALA A 43 10.04 -19.46 20.43
N ILE A 44 10.10 -20.16 21.56
CA ILE A 44 9.19 -21.26 21.89
C ILE A 44 7.98 -20.72 22.65
N CYS A 45 6.77 -20.92 22.12
CA CYS A 45 5.54 -20.55 22.82
C CYS A 45 5.17 -21.57 23.91
N GLU A 46 4.46 -21.12 24.94
CA GLU A 46 3.96 -21.97 26.04
C GLU A 46 2.49 -22.40 25.86
N CYS A 47 1.99 -22.42 24.61
CA CYS A 47 0.61 -22.77 24.34
C CYS A 47 0.30 -24.21 24.77
N LYS A 48 -0.78 -24.37 25.55
CA LYS A 48 -1.35 -25.68 25.84
C LYS A 48 -2.34 -26.05 24.75
N TYR A 49 -2.23 -27.27 24.26
CA TYR A 49 -3.04 -27.83 23.19
C TYR A 49 -4.13 -28.73 23.77
N ASP A 50 -5.37 -28.51 23.35
CA ASP A 50 -6.47 -29.45 23.56
C ASP A 50 -6.73 -30.19 22.24
N ALA A 51 -6.51 -31.50 22.24
CA ALA A 51 -6.70 -32.35 21.07
C ALA A 51 -8.15 -32.38 20.57
N SER A 52 -9.12 -32.02 21.41
CA SER A 52 -10.53 -31.95 21.02
C SER A 52 -10.87 -30.68 20.23
N VAL A 53 -10.04 -29.63 20.29
CA VAL A 53 -10.26 -28.36 19.57
C VAL A 53 -8.97 -27.90 18.85
N PRO A 54 -8.55 -28.60 17.77
CA PRO A 54 -7.30 -28.29 17.08
C PRO A 54 -7.22 -26.86 16.53
N GLU A 55 -8.36 -26.27 16.17
CA GLU A 55 -8.45 -24.90 15.66
C GLU A 55 -8.02 -23.81 16.67
N SER A 56 -7.94 -24.15 17.95
CA SER A 56 -7.49 -23.22 18.99
C SER A 56 -5.97 -23.17 19.15
N ALA A 57 -5.23 -24.03 18.46
CA ALA A 57 -3.78 -24.19 18.63
C ALA A 57 -3.01 -22.97 18.10
N CYS A 58 -2.39 -22.22 18.99
CA CYS A 58 -1.56 -21.05 18.68
C CYS A 58 -2.28 -19.96 17.86
N VAL A 59 -3.50 -19.60 18.24
CA VAL A 59 -4.23 -18.45 17.66
C VAL A 59 -3.98 -17.18 18.49
N GLU A 60 -5.02 -16.42 18.83
CA GLU A 60 -4.95 -15.08 19.44
C GLU A 60 -4.20 -15.00 20.78
N ARG A 61 -4.22 -16.06 21.60
CA ARG A 61 -3.57 -16.06 22.94
C ARG A 61 -2.12 -16.54 22.94
N CYS A 62 -1.58 -16.91 21.78
CA CYS A 62 -0.20 -17.34 21.66
C CYS A 62 0.75 -16.15 21.82
N LEU A 63 1.74 -16.26 22.71
CA LEU A 63 2.73 -15.20 22.91
C LEU A 63 3.47 -14.86 21.62
N ASN A 64 3.78 -15.87 20.80
CA ASN A 64 4.42 -15.67 19.50
C ASN A 64 3.50 -14.88 18.55
N VAL A 65 2.18 -15.17 18.52
CA VAL A 65 1.22 -14.39 17.71
C VAL A 65 1.14 -12.94 18.19
N ILE A 66 1.03 -12.73 19.50
CA ILE A 66 0.94 -11.38 20.10
C ILE A 66 2.19 -10.54 19.79
N THR A 67 3.35 -11.18 19.67
CA THR A 67 4.63 -10.54 19.35
C THR A 67 4.98 -10.58 17.85
N ASN A 68 4.02 -10.92 16.98
CA ASN A 68 4.20 -11.04 15.53
C ASN A 68 5.40 -11.94 15.14
N THR A 69 5.55 -13.06 15.83
CA THR A 69 6.57 -14.08 15.55
C THR A 69 5.87 -15.38 15.20
N GLU A 70 6.28 -16.04 14.12
CA GLU A 70 5.76 -17.37 13.81
C GLU A 70 6.38 -18.44 14.71
N CYS A 71 5.60 -19.48 15.00
CA CYS A 71 6.12 -20.65 15.69
C CYS A 71 7.04 -21.46 14.76
N THR A 72 8.21 -21.83 15.26
CA THR A 72 9.14 -22.70 14.50
C THR A 72 8.65 -24.15 14.50
N PRO A 73 8.55 -24.82 13.32
CA PRO A 73 8.22 -26.24 13.23
C PRO A 73 9.18 -27.11 14.05
N GLY A 74 8.63 -28.08 14.77
CA GLY A 74 9.41 -28.97 15.66
C GLY A 74 9.65 -28.44 17.08
N TYR A 75 9.50 -27.13 17.32
CA TYR A 75 9.71 -26.53 18.65
C TYR A 75 8.40 -26.21 19.38
N CYS A 76 7.32 -25.99 18.65
CA CYS A 76 6.01 -25.73 19.25
C CYS A 76 5.39 -27.02 19.81
N GLN A 77 4.89 -26.98 21.05
CA GLN A 77 4.22 -28.12 21.70
C GLN A 77 2.91 -28.53 20.99
N CYS A 78 2.29 -27.62 20.23
CA CYS A 78 1.15 -27.97 19.38
C CYS A 78 1.55 -28.81 18.15
N GLY A 79 2.85 -28.94 17.85
CA GLY A 79 3.34 -29.76 16.74
C GLY A 79 2.70 -29.35 15.39
N ALA A 80 2.20 -30.34 14.65
CA ALA A 80 1.61 -30.14 13.33
C ALA A 80 0.29 -29.34 13.34
N THR A 81 -0.42 -29.29 14.48
CA THR A 81 -1.71 -28.58 14.59
C THR A 81 -1.53 -27.08 14.86
N CYS A 82 -0.31 -26.61 15.08
CA CYS A 82 -0.02 -25.18 15.26
C CYS A 82 -0.56 -24.35 14.08
N ARG A 83 -1.45 -23.39 14.38
CA ARG A 83 -2.00 -22.43 13.41
C ARG A 83 -1.14 -21.16 13.23
N ASN A 84 -0.02 -21.04 13.95
CA ASN A 84 0.90 -19.91 13.85
C ASN A 84 2.12 -20.20 12.93
N GLN A 85 1.84 -20.74 11.74
CA GLN A 85 2.83 -21.12 10.71
C GLN A 85 2.34 -20.77 9.29
N ARG A 86 1.48 -19.75 9.17
CA ARG A 86 0.77 -19.38 7.94
C ARG A 86 1.67 -18.79 6.86
N PHE A 87 2.70 -18.02 7.21
CA PHE A 87 3.73 -17.54 6.27
C PHE A 87 4.54 -18.74 5.75
N GLN A 88 5.06 -19.57 6.66
CA GLN A 88 5.84 -20.76 6.28
C GLN A 88 5.05 -21.74 5.38
N LYS A 89 3.76 -21.93 5.66
CA LYS A 89 2.87 -22.84 4.91
C LYS A 89 2.16 -22.18 3.73
N CYS A 90 2.35 -20.87 3.51
CA CYS A 90 1.62 -20.10 2.48
C CYS A 90 0.09 -20.26 2.58
N GLU A 91 -0.44 -20.28 3.82
CA GLU A 91 -1.88 -20.38 4.09
C GLU A 91 -2.54 -19.00 3.90
N TYR A 92 -2.72 -18.61 2.64
CA TYR A 92 -3.30 -17.34 2.22
C TYR A 92 -4.82 -17.42 2.05
N ALA A 93 -5.48 -16.28 2.23
CA ALA A 93 -6.90 -16.14 1.91
C ALA A 93 -7.12 -16.23 0.39
N LYS A 94 -8.28 -16.73 -0.02
CA LYS A 94 -8.69 -16.76 -1.43
C LYS A 94 -8.93 -15.35 -1.93
N THR A 95 -8.34 -15.04 -3.08
CA THR A 95 -8.42 -13.71 -3.68
C THR A 95 -8.58 -13.80 -5.18
N LYS A 96 -9.14 -12.74 -5.78
CA LYS A 96 -9.40 -12.67 -7.22
C LYS A 96 -8.95 -11.32 -7.77
N LEU A 97 -8.19 -11.34 -8.87
CA LEU A 97 -7.82 -10.11 -9.58
C LEU A 97 -9.03 -9.50 -10.29
N PHE A 98 -9.10 -8.17 -10.30
CA PHE A 98 -10.11 -7.43 -11.04
C PHE A 98 -9.56 -6.10 -11.56
N ARG A 99 -10.19 -5.55 -12.59
CA ARG A 99 -9.83 -4.24 -13.12
C ARG A 99 -10.53 -3.15 -12.32
N THR A 100 -9.77 -2.16 -11.87
CA THR A 100 -10.30 -0.96 -11.21
C THR A 100 -10.45 0.18 -12.21
N GLU A 101 -11.30 1.15 -11.85
CA GLU A 101 -11.39 2.41 -12.55
C GLU A 101 -10.24 3.34 -12.11
N GLY A 102 -9.37 3.72 -13.06
CA GLY A 102 -8.27 4.67 -12.84
C GLY A 102 -7.06 4.19 -12.02
N ARG A 103 -7.14 3.06 -11.30
CA ARG A 103 -6.05 2.56 -10.41
C ARG A 103 -5.37 1.29 -10.91
N GLY A 104 -5.65 0.87 -12.14
CA GLY A 104 -5.07 -0.35 -12.72
C GLY A 104 -5.75 -1.62 -12.21
N TRP A 105 -4.96 -2.61 -11.79
CA TRP A 105 -5.46 -3.89 -11.27
C TRP A 105 -5.60 -3.85 -9.75
N GLY A 106 -6.67 -4.46 -9.24
CA GLY A 106 -6.94 -4.59 -7.82
C GLY A 106 -7.11 -6.06 -7.40
N LEU A 107 -7.26 -6.28 -6.10
CA LEU A 107 -7.51 -7.61 -5.53
C LEU A 107 -8.82 -7.62 -4.71
N LEU A 108 -9.72 -8.54 -5.03
CA LEU A 108 -10.95 -8.81 -4.27
C LEU A 108 -10.74 -9.97 -3.30
N ALA A 109 -11.46 -9.96 -2.18
CA ALA A 109 -11.69 -11.15 -1.38
C ALA A 109 -12.55 -12.17 -2.14
N ASP A 110 -12.11 -13.42 -2.23
CA ASP A 110 -12.87 -14.53 -2.84
C ASP A 110 -13.40 -15.51 -1.77
N GLU A 111 -13.43 -15.05 -0.52
CA GLU A 111 -14.07 -15.67 0.63
C GLU A 111 -14.35 -14.62 1.70
N ASN A 112 -15.10 -14.98 2.75
CA ASN A 112 -15.27 -14.10 3.90
C ASN A 112 -14.00 -14.13 4.76
N ILE A 113 -13.43 -12.96 5.04
CA ILE A 113 -12.20 -12.79 5.80
C ILE A 113 -12.54 -12.13 7.15
N LYS A 114 -12.05 -12.70 8.26
CA LYS A 114 -12.31 -12.17 9.60
C LYS A 114 -11.30 -11.11 10.02
N ALA A 115 -11.74 -10.19 10.89
CA ALA A 115 -10.85 -9.19 11.48
C ALA A 115 -9.61 -9.87 12.10
N GLY A 116 -8.42 -9.33 11.81
CA GLY A 116 -7.13 -9.87 12.26
C GLY A 116 -6.64 -11.10 11.48
N GLN A 117 -7.40 -11.62 10.52
CA GLN A 117 -6.97 -12.75 9.69
C GLN A 117 -5.81 -12.35 8.78
N PHE A 118 -4.84 -13.26 8.63
CA PHE A 118 -3.76 -13.15 7.65
C PHE A 118 -4.31 -13.40 6.26
N ILE A 119 -4.05 -12.47 5.33
CA ILE A 119 -4.57 -12.52 3.97
C ILE A 119 -3.49 -13.05 3.03
N ILE A 120 -2.35 -12.37 2.93
CA ILE A 120 -1.28 -12.71 1.98
C ILE A 120 0.06 -12.10 2.43
N GLU A 121 1.17 -12.77 2.13
CA GLU A 121 2.51 -12.21 2.28
C GLU A 121 2.82 -11.26 1.10
N TYR A 122 3.39 -10.08 1.40
CA TYR A 122 3.96 -9.21 0.37
C TYR A 122 5.39 -9.68 0.06
N CYS A 123 5.53 -10.44 -1.03
CA CYS A 123 6.81 -11.01 -1.45
C CYS A 123 7.41 -10.20 -2.60
N GLY A 124 8.75 -10.15 -2.65
CA GLY A 124 9.51 -9.56 -3.74
C GLY A 124 11.01 -9.79 -3.60
N GLU A 125 11.79 -9.03 -4.36
CA GLU A 125 13.24 -8.95 -4.19
C GLU A 125 13.56 -8.02 -3.00
N VAL A 126 14.26 -8.53 -1.99
CA VAL A 126 14.74 -7.71 -0.87
C VAL A 126 16.05 -7.05 -1.28
N ILE A 127 16.03 -5.72 -1.33
CA ILE A 127 17.11 -4.87 -1.82
C ILE A 127 17.49 -3.82 -0.77
N SER A 128 18.70 -3.26 -0.86
CA SER A 128 19.13 -2.18 0.03
C SER A 128 18.45 -0.85 -0.32
N SER A 129 18.54 0.14 0.58
CA SER A 129 18.12 1.52 0.33
C SER A 129 18.70 2.12 -0.96
N GLU A 130 19.98 1.87 -1.23
CA GLU A 130 20.68 2.41 -2.40
C GLU A 130 20.14 1.80 -3.69
N GLU A 131 19.94 0.47 -3.70
CA GLU A 131 19.38 -0.23 -4.85
C GLU A 131 17.90 0.12 -5.07
N ALA A 132 17.12 0.30 -4.00
CA ALA A 132 15.73 0.77 -4.11
C ALA A 132 15.65 2.15 -4.77
N LYS A 133 16.50 3.10 -4.34
CA LYS A 133 16.59 4.43 -4.97
C LYS A 133 16.96 4.33 -6.44
N LYS A 134 17.98 3.52 -6.77
CA LYS A 134 18.43 3.32 -8.15
C LYS A 134 17.34 2.72 -9.03
N ARG A 135 16.61 1.69 -8.55
CA ARG A 135 15.51 1.07 -9.28
C ARG A 135 14.35 2.04 -9.47
N SER A 136 13.97 2.80 -8.44
CA SER A 136 12.92 3.83 -8.53
C SER A 136 13.22 4.86 -9.62
N GLN A 137 14.45 5.41 -9.64
CA GLN A 137 14.88 6.36 -10.67
C GLN A 137 14.88 5.74 -12.07
N ALA A 138 15.32 4.49 -12.19
CA ALA A 138 15.27 3.78 -13.47
C ALA A 138 13.82 3.56 -13.94
N TYR A 139 12.90 3.20 -13.06
CA TYR A 139 11.48 3.01 -13.39
C TYR A 139 10.84 4.31 -13.86
N GLU A 140 11.09 5.41 -13.16
CA GLU A 140 10.63 6.74 -13.57
C GLU A 140 11.19 7.15 -14.94
N ALA A 141 12.50 7.00 -15.16
CA ALA A 141 13.15 7.35 -16.42
C ALA A 141 12.65 6.52 -17.61
N HIS A 142 12.18 5.29 -17.38
CA HIS A 142 11.58 4.43 -18.41
C HIS A 142 10.07 4.60 -18.53
N GLY A 143 9.46 5.53 -17.79
CA GLY A 143 8.01 5.76 -17.79
C GLY A 143 7.21 4.56 -17.28
N LEU A 144 7.79 3.74 -16.41
CA LEU A 144 7.10 2.60 -15.82
C LEU A 144 6.03 3.11 -14.86
N LYS A 145 4.75 2.93 -15.25
CA LYS A 145 3.61 3.46 -14.50
C LYS A 145 3.42 2.81 -13.12
N ASP A 146 3.70 1.50 -13.03
CA ASP A 146 3.49 0.74 -11.81
C ASP A 146 4.82 0.19 -11.27
N ALA A 147 5.29 0.78 -10.16
CA ALA A 147 6.42 0.30 -9.38
C ALA A 147 5.96 -0.15 -7.98
N TYR A 148 6.50 -1.27 -7.49
CA TYR A 148 5.93 -1.99 -6.35
C TYR A 148 6.95 -2.17 -5.21
N ILE A 149 7.51 -1.05 -4.72
CA ILE A 149 8.55 -1.02 -3.70
C ILE A 149 7.95 -0.64 -2.34
N ILE A 150 8.17 -1.46 -1.30
CA ILE A 150 7.75 -1.17 0.08
C ILE A 150 8.90 -1.29 1.07
N SER A 151 8.85 -0.55 2.18
CA SER A 151 9.85 -0.65 3.26
C SER A 151 9.69 -1.96 4.04
N LEU A 152 10.79 -2.71 4.17
CA LEU A 152 10.88 -3.88 5.05
C LEU A 152 11.42 -3.49 6.42
N ASP A 153 12.51 -2.72 6.45
CA ASP A 153 13.11 -2.14 7.65
C ASP A 153 13.85 -0.83 7.29
N ALA A 154 14.66 -0.31 8.20
CA ALA A 154 15.37 0.96 7.99
C ALA A 154 16.35 0.94 6.82
N ASN A 155 16.87 -0.24 6.45
CA ASN A 155 17.94 -0.38 5.45
C ASN A 155 17.52 -1.24 4.25
N HIS A 156 16.35 -1.90 4.32
CA HIS A 156 15.90 -2.83 3.30
C HIS A 156 14.48 -2.54 2.83
N PHE A 157 14.27 -2.81 1.54
CA PHE A 157 13.00 -2.67 0.85
C PHE A 157 12.66 -3.98 0.13
N ILE A 158 11.37 -4.24 -0.07
CA ILE A 158 10.89 -5.32 -0.93
C ILE A 158 10.41 -4.70 -2.24
N ASP A 159 11.03 -5.07 -3.35
CA ASP A 159 10.61 -4.70 -4.69
C ASP A 159 9.87 -5.87 -5.36
N ALA A 160 8.56 -5.70 -5.53
CA ALA A 160 7.67 -6.67 -6.15
C ALA A 160 7.42 -6.41 -7.66
N THR A 161 8.20 -5.51 -8.28
CA THR A 161 7.95 -5.03 -9.64
C THR A 161 8.14 -6.15 -10.67
N ARG A 162 9.25 -6.89 -10.57
CA ARG A 162 9.60 -7.99 -11.48
C ARG A 162 9.27 -9.38 -10.95
N LYS A 163 9.49 -9.60 -9.65
CA LYS A 163 9.19 -10.84 -8.95
C LYS A 163 8.35 -10.51 -7.73
N GLY A 164 7.24 -11.20 -7.51
CA GLY A 164 6.43 -10.92 -6.33
C GLY A 164 5.27 -11.87 -6.10
N SER A 165 4.43 -11.55 -5.13
CA SER A 165 3.16 -12.24 -4.88
C SER A 165 1.99 -11.41 -5.42
N PHE A 166 0.76 -11.96 -5.34
CA PHE A 166 -0.45 -11.21 -5.67
C PHE A 166 -0.72 -10.00 -4.77
N ALA A 167 -0.04 -9.90 -3.63
CA ALA A 167 -0.13 -8.76 -2.72
C ALA A 167 0.20 -7.43 -3.40
N ARG A 168 1.03 -7.45 -4.46
CA ARG A 168 1.40 -6.27 -5.26
C ARG A 168 0.19 -5.56 -5.90
N PHE A 169 -0.94 -6.25 -6.07
CA PHE A 169 -2.15 -5.69 -6.68
C PHE A 169 -3.16 -5.12 -5.65
N ILE A 170 -2.82 -5.11 -4.36
CA ILE A 170 -3.70 -4.54 -3.34
C ILE A 170 -3.51 -3.03 -3.34
N ASN A 171 -4.57 -2.30 -3.69
CA ASN A 171 -4.51 -0.85 -3.88
C ASN A 171 -4.43 -0.05 -2.59
N HIS A 172 -4.08 1.23 -2.75
CA HIS A 172 -4.17 2.22 -1.69
C HIS A 172 -5.61 2.58 -1.35
N SER A 173 -5.90 2.78 -0.06
CA SER A 173 -7.07 3.53 0.39
C SER A 173 -6.75 4.40 1.61
N CYS A 174 -7.30 5.62 1.64
CA CYS A 174 -7.30 6.51 2.81
C CYS A 174 -8.26 6.04 3.93
N TRP A 175 -9.16 5.11 3.61
CA TRP A 175 -10.00 4.37 4.57
C TRP A 175 -9.89 2.87 4.32
N PRO A 176 -8.76 2.25 4.72
CA PRO A 176 -8.45 0.88 4.34
C PRO A 176 -9.13 -0.15 5.25
N ASN A 177 -9.46 -1.31 4.66
CA ASN A 177 -9.93 -2.51 5.36
C ASN A 177 -8.79 -3.50 5.70
N CYS A 178 -7.60 -3.30 5.13
CA CYS A 178 -6.40 -4.09 5.40
C CYS A 178 -5.28 -3.24 6.02
N GLU A 179 -4.31 -3.90 6.64
CA GLU A 179 -3.06 -3.29 7.12
C GLU A 179 -1.86 -4.21 6.88
N THR A 180 -0.68 -3.61 6.76
CA THR A 180 0.58 -4.34 6.73
C THR A 180 1.09 -4.57 8.15
N ARG A 181 1.61 -5.77 8.43
CA ARG A 181 2.25 -6.11 9.70
C ARG A 181 3.59 -6.79 9.42
N LYS A 182 4.63 -6.34 10.14
CA LYS A 182 5.95 -6.98 10.11
C LYS A 182 5.95 -8.20 11.03
N TRP A 183 6.32 -9.35 10.51
CA TRP A 183 6.41 -10.62 11.23
C TRP A 183 7.83 -11.17 11.22
N THR A 184 8.25 -11.76 12.33
CA THR A 184 9.50 -12.53 12.39
C THR A 184 9.19 -13.99 12.05
N VAL A 185 9.76 -14.47 10.96
CA VAL A 185 9.55 -15.83 10.44
C VAL A 185 10.90 -16.47 10.20
N LEU A 186 11.23 -17.49 10.99
CA LEU A 186 12.52 -18.19 10.94
C LEU A 186 13.73 -17.23 11.00
N GLY A 187 13.65 -16.20 11.86
CA GLY A 187 14.72 -15.22 12.04
C GLY A 187 14.82 -14.13 10.98
N GLU A 188 13.89 -14.10 10.02
CA GLU A 188 13.77 -13.03 9.01
C GLU A 188 12.52 -12.19 9.25
N THR A 189 12.64 -10.88 9.03
CA THR A 189 11.48 -9.99 8.96
C THR A 189 10.77 -10.21 7.63
N ARG A 190 9.45 -10.37 7.67
CA ARG A 190 8.55 -10.47 6.52
C ARG A 190 7.39 -9.49 6.66
N VAL A 191 6.72 -9.15 5.56
CA VAL A 191 5.55 -8.26 5.58
C VAL A 191 4.32 -9.06 5.19
N GLY A 192 3.37 -9.18 6.11
CA GLY A 192 2.06 -9.76 5.84
C GLY A 192 0.97 -8.71 5.77
N ILE A 193 -0.06 -8.99 5.00
CA ILE A 193 -1.27 -8.17 4.92
C ILE A 193 -2.36 -8.84 5.73
N PHE A 194 -2.99 -8.10 6.64
CA PHE A 194 -3.98 -8.57 7.58
C PHE A 194 -5.26 -7.75 7.47
N ALA A 195 -6.41 -8.39 7.70
CA ALA A 195 -7.67 -7.69 7.76
C ALA A 195 -7.77 -6.84 9.04
N LYS A 196 -8.22 -5.59 8.94
CA LYS A 196 -8.50 -4.71 10.09
C LYS A 196 -9.90 -4.93 10.65
N GLN A 197 -10.79 -5.45 9.83
CA GLN A 197 -12.20 -5.68 10.12
C GLN A 197 -12.67 -6.93 9.38
N ASP A 198 -13.90 -7.38 9.62
CA ASP A 198 -14.52 -8.41 8.78
C ASP A 198 -14.70 -7.87 7.34
N ILE A 199 -14.28 -8.64 6.35
CA ILE A 199 -14.36 -8.33 4.93
C ILE A 199 -15.22 -9.39 4.25
N SER A 200 -16.28 -8.96 3.58
CA SER A 200 -17.17 -9.88 2.85
C SER A 200 -16.55 -10.28 1.52
N ILE A 201 -16.91 -11.48 1.03
CA ILE A 201 -16.58 -11.90 -0.33
C ILE A 201 -16.99 -10.84 -1.37
N GLY A 202 -16.13 -10.62 -2.36
CA GLY A 202 -16.32 -9.64 -3.43
C GLY A 202 -15.91 -8.20 -3.09
N MET A 203 -15.49 -7.92 -1.85
CA MET A 203 -14.97 -6.59 -1.49
C MET A 203 -13.51 -6.41 -1.94
N GLU A 204 -13.18 -5.20 -2.43
CA GLU A 204 -11.79 -4.81 -2.71
C GLU A 204 -10.98 -4.76 -1.42
N LEU A 205 -9.80 -5.39 -1.48
CA LEU A 205 -8.77 -5.29 -0.45
C LEU A 205 -7.95 -4.03 -0.69
N ALA A 206 -7.78 -3.22 0.35
CA ALA A 206 -6.96 -2.00 0.26
C ALA A 206 -6.30 -1.68 1.60
N TYR A 207 -5.06 -1.19 1.56
CA TYR A 207 -4.33 -0.71 2.75
C TYR A 207 -3.82 0.73 2.57
N ASP A 208 -3.52 1.43 3.67
CA ASP A 208 -2.84 2.74 3.57
C ASP A 208 -1.36 2.47 3.24
N TYR A 209 -0.89 3.02 2.13
CA TYR A 209 0.47 2.78 1.65
C TYR A 209 1.50 3.47 2.54
N ASN A 210 1.08 4.45 3.35
CA ASN A 210 1.99 5.37 4.04
C ASN A 210 3.05 5.90 3.06
N PHE A 211 2.59 6.27 1.86
CA PHE A 211 3.45 6.62 0.74
C PHE A 211 4.33 7.81 1.13
N GLU A 212 5.65 7.69 0.94
CA GLU A 212 6.59 8.78 1.15
C GLU A 212 6.88 9.45 -0.20
N TRP A 213 6.43 10.69 -0.34
CA TRP A 213 6.76 11.52 -1.50
C TRP A 213 8.11 12.22 -1.28
N TYR A 214 9.03 12.08 -2.23
CA TYR A 214 10.41 12.58 -2.17
C TYR A 214 10.70 13.68 -3.21
N GLY A 215 9.66 14.30 -3.79
CA GLY A 215 9.79 15.20 -4.94
C GLY A 215 9.26 14.58 -6.24
N GLY A 216 9.11 15.40 -7.27
CA GLY A 216 8.63 14.97 -8.59
C GLY A 216 7.12 15.13 -8.78
N ALA A 217 6.56 14.43 -9.75
CA ALA A 217 5.13 14.52 -10.06
C ALA A 217 4.27 14.05 -8.88
N THR A 218 3.19 14.77 -8.61
CA THR A 218 2.20 14.35 -7.62
C THR A 218 1.24 13.35 -8.24
N VAL A 219 0.84 12.34 -7.47
CA VAL A 219 -0.08 11.29 -7.94
C VAL A 219 -1.41 11.47 -7.23
N GLN A 220 -2.48 11.72 -7.99
CA GLN A 220 -3.82 11.84 -7.43
C GLN A 220 -4.28 10.51 -6.81
N CYS A 221 -4.84 10.57 -5.61
CA CYS A 221 -5.43 9.45 -4.92
C CYS A 221 -6.87 9.24 -5.39
N LEU A 222 -7.11 8.12 -6.08
CA LEU A 222 -8.41 7.74 -6.63
C LEU A 222 -9.13 6.69 -5.76
N CYS A 223 -8.86 6.65 -4.45
CA CYS A 223 -9.41 5.60 -3.58
C CYS A 223 -10.92 5.76 -3.28
N GLY A 224 -11.52 6.91 -3.58
CA GLY A 224 -12.94 7.18 -3.37
C GLY A 224 -13.39 7.31 -1.90
N ALA A 225 -12.46 7.24 -0.93
CA ALA A 225 -12.79 7.38 0.48
C ALA A 225 -13.26 8.80 0.82
N ALA A 226 -14.24 8.93 1.73
CA ALA A 226 -14.75 10.24 2.15
C ALA A 226 -13.68 11.12 2.83
N ASN A 227 -12.65 10.50 3.42
CA ASN A 227 -11.49 11.15 4.03
C ASN A 227 -10.24 11.07 3.13
N CYS A 228 -10.41 11.01 1.81
CA CYS A 228 -9.31 10.94 0.86
C CYS A 228 -8.34 12.11 1.04
N SER A 229 -7.03 11.82 1.07
CA SER A 229 -5.98 12.84 1.17
C SER A 229 -5.68 13.55 -0.15
N ILE A 230 -6.48 13.31 -1.20
CA ILE A 230 -6.39 13.87 -2.56
C ILE A 230 -5.15 13.41 -3.35
N PHE A 231 -3.97 13.34 -2.73
CA PHE A 231 -2.73 12.87 -3.34
C PHE A 231 -2.13 11.71 -2.53
N LEU A 232 -1.51 10.76 -3.24
CA LEU A 232 -0.65 9.77 -2.62
C LEU A 232 0.56 10.48 -2.00
N GLY A 233 0.82 10.20 -0.72
CA GLY A 233 1.90 10.83 0.03
C GLY A 233 1.62 12.23 0.55
N ALA A 234 0.38 12.72 0.47
CA ALA A 234 0.01 14.02 1.05
C ALA A 234 0.31 14.15 2.57
N LYS A 235 0.40 13.00 3.27
CA LYS A 235 0.76 12.93 4.69
C LYS A 235 2.28 12.89 4.94
N SER A 236 3.11 12.77 3.90
CA SER A 236 4.56 12.71 4.05
C SER A 236 5.12 14.10 4.38
N GLN A 237 6.19 14.12 5.17
CA GLN A 237 6.86 15.36 5.53
C GLN A 237 7.36 16.11 4.28
N GLY A 238 7.94 15.40 3.31
CA GLY A 238 8.42 16.02 2.07
C GLY A 238 7.31 16.70 1.27
N PHE A 239 6.13 16.09 1.19
CA PHE A 239 4.98 16.69 0.49
C PHE A 239 4.48 17.94 1.21
N GLN A 240 4.35 17.85 2.53
CA GLN A 240 3.92 18.96 3.37
C GLN A 240 4.89 20.14 3.27
N GLU A 241 6.19 19.92 3.43
CA GLU A 241 7.19 20.97 3.32
C GLU A 241 7.17 21.63 1.93
N TYR A 242 7.13 20.85 0.85
CA TYR A 242 7.09 21.41 -0.50
C TYR A 242 5.86 22.30 -0.74
N ASN A 243 4.69 21.89 -0.26
CA ASN A 243 3.46 22.66 -0.46
C ASN A 243 3.30 23.81 0.56
N HIS A 244 3.82 23.66 1.79
CA HIS A 244 3.80 24.72 2.80
C HIS A 244 4.81 25.84 2.55
N VAL A 245 5.80 25.64 1.69
CA VAL A 245 6.70 26.73 1.24
C VAL A 245 5.94 27.80 0.42
N TRP A 246 4.69 27.53 0.00
CA TRP A 246 3.88 28.42 -0.85
C TRP A 246 2.78 29.23 -0.15
N GLU A 247 2.67 29.24 1.18
CA GLU A 247 1.80 30.16 1.92
C GLU A 247 2.56 30.68 3.16
N ASP A 248 2.95 31.95 3.27
CA ASP A 248 2.10 33.16 3.23
C ASP A 248 2.39 34.11 2.04
N GLY A 249 1.48 34.16 1.06
CA GLY A 249 1.36 35.31 0.15
C GLY A 249 1.42 35.06 -1.37
N ASP A 250 1.55 33.82 -1.85
CA ASP A 250 1.61 33.54 -3.29
C ASP A 250 0.23 33.13 -3.86
N VAL A 251 -0.51 34.10 -4.38
CA VAL A 251 -1.92 33.97 -4.85
C VAL A 251 -2.06 33.27 -6.22
N ARG A 252 -1.08 32.46 -6.65
CA ARG A 252 -1.02 31.99 -8.04
C ARG A 252 -1.97 30.86 -8.42
N TYR A 253 -2.50 30.09 -7.46
CA TYR A 253 -3.56 29.11 -7.73
C TYR A 253 -4.46 28.94 -6.50
N THR A 254 -5.66 29.52 -6.56
CA THR A 254 -6.73 29.09 -5.65
C THR A 254 -7.23 27.71 -6.09
N VAL A 255 -7.78 26.91 -5.17
CA VAL A 255 -8.28 25.54 -5.44
C VAL A 255 -9.29 25.50 -6.60
N GLU A 256 -9.86 26.65 -6.97
CA GLU A 256 -10.81 26.84 -8.07
C GLU A 256 -10.13 26.99 -9.46
N GLU A 257 -8.79 27.14 -9.53
CA GLU A 257 -8.03 27.41 -10.77
C GLU A 257 -6.97 26.34 -11.12
N VAL A 258 -7.11 25.11 -10.62
CA VAL A 258 -6.29 23.99 -11.13
C VAL A 258 -6.70 23.74 -12.59
N PRO A 259 -5.81 23.90 -13.59
CA PRO A 259 -6.17 23.64 -14.98
C PRO A 259 -6.54 22.16 -15.13
N LEU A 260 -7.81 21.90 -15.45
CA LEU A 260 -8.21 20.58 -15.94
C LEU A 260 -7.54 20.40 -17.29
N TYR A 261 -6.43 19.66 -17.29
CA TYR A 261 -5.83 19.18 -18.53
C TYR A 261 -6.78 18.13 -19.12
N ASP A 262 -7.73 18.59 -19.91
CA ASP A 262 -8.61 17.74 -20.69
C ASP A 262 -7.79 17.14 -21.84
N SER A 263 -7.51 15.84 -21.75
CA SER A 263 -6.64 15.13 -22.71
C SER A 263 -7.36 14.78 -24.01
N ALA A 264 -8.37 15.55 -24.42
CA ALA A 264 -9.26 15.23 -25.53
C ALA A 264 -9.10 16.10 -26.79
N GLU A 265 -8.08 16.97 -26.88
CA GLU A 265 -7.84 17.79 -28.08
C GLU A 265 -6.36 17.75 -28.49
N ASP A 266 -5.89 16.59 -28.95
CA ASP A 266 -4.80 16.55 -29.94
C ASP A 266 -4.93 15.31 -30.83
N ASP A 267 -6.11 15.18 -31.45
CA ASP A 267 -6.23 14.41 -32.68
C ASP A 267 -6.01 15.35 -33.86
N SER A 268 -4.84 15.18 -34.49
CA SER A 268 -4.48 15.48 -35.87
C SER A 268 -4.04 16.91 -36.24
N LEU A 269 -2.73 17.04 -36.50
CA LEU A 269 -2.25 17.69 -37.72
C LEU A 269 -1.14 16.83 -38.36
N PRO A 270 -1.22 16.58 -39.68
CA PRO A 270 -0.23 17.23 -40.53
C PRO A 270 -0.78 17.81 -41.85
N VAL A 271 -0.22 19.00 -42.15
CA VAL A 271 0.16 19.56 -43.46
C VAL A 271 -0.94 20.02 -44.43
N ILE A 272 -0.80 21.29 -44.84
CA ILE A 272 -1.57 22.03 -45.86
C ILE A 272 -1.10 21.66 -47.28
N ALA A 273 -2.03 21.38 -48.19
CA ALA A 273 -2.15 22.03 -49.52
C ALA A 273 -3.31 21.49 -50.37
N GLY A 274 -4.13 22.40 -50.92
CA GLY A 274 -4.62 22.27 -52.30
C GLY A 274 -6.08 21.90 -52.57
N THR A 275 -6.91 22.94 -52.74
CA THR A 275 -7.96 23.11 -53.78
C THR A 275 -9.11 22.10 -53.94
N GLY A 276 -10.34 22.62 -53.78
CA GLY A 276 -11.40 22.45 -54.80
C GLY A 276 -12.68 21.68 -54.42
N GLY A 277 -13.79 22.41 -54.24
CA GLY A 277 -15.06 22.10 -54.92
C GLY A 277 -16.14 21.23 -54.24
N ARG A 278 -17.27 21.90 -53.93
CA ARG A 278 -18.68 21.50 -54.17
C ARG A 278 -19.33 20.26 -53.50
N ASN A 279 -20.42 20.58 -52.78
CA ASN A 279 -21.79 20.03 -52.84
C ASN A 279 -22.21 18.70 -52.14
N GLU A 280 -23.47 18.80 -51.65
CA GLU A 280 -24.51 17.79 -51.34
C GLU A 280 -24.49 17.10 -49.96
N GLN A 281 -25.44 17.39 -49.04
CA GLN A 281 -26.88 16.99 -48.94
C GLN A 281 -27.10 15.49 -48.68
N THR A 282 -27.57 15.12 -47.47
CA THR A 282 -28.70 14.18 -47.16
C THR A 282 -28.74 13.84 -45.66
N LYS A 283 -29.81 14.23 -44.94
CA LYS A 283 -30.96 13.42 -44.45
C LYS A 283 -30.60 12.39 -43.36
N ILE A 284 -30.95 12.68 -42.10
CA ILE A 284 -32.20 12.30 -41.39
C ILE A 284 -32.38 10.78 -41.29
N LEU A 285 -32.40 10.26 -40.05
CA LEU A 285 -33.49 9.42 -39.52
C LEU A 285 -33.50 9.52 -37.98
N ASN A 286 -34.63 9.98 -37.46
CA ASN A 286 -35.08 9.78 -36.08
C ASN A 286 -35.44 8.30 -35.91
N ASP A 287 -35.35 7.77 -34.68
CA ASP A 287 -36.56 7.29 -34.02
C ASP A 287 -36.41 7.31 -32.50
N SER A 288 -37.45 7.88 -31.91
CA SER A 288 -37.73 8.05 -30.50
C SER A 288 -38.68 6.97 -30.02
N GLU A 289 -38.48 6.48 -28.80
CA GLU A 289 -39.51 6.08 -27.82
C GLU A 289 -38.75 5.75 -26.52
N GLY A 290 -38.95 6.36 -25.35
CA GLY A 290 -40.09 7.11 -24.85
C GLY A 290 -40.85 6.31 -23.80
N SER A 291 -40.34 6.23 -22.57
CA SER A 291 -41.22 6.10 -21.39
C SER A 291 -40.65 6.86 -20.20
N THR A 292 -41.51 7.72 -19.65
CA THR A 292 -41.27 8.66 -18.56
C THR A 292 -42.16 8.24 -17.38
N LEU A 293 -41.88 8.83 -16.21
CA LEU A 293 -42.70 9.01 -15.01
C LEU A 293 -42.41 7.98 -13.89
N LYS A 294 -42.17 8.36 -12.63
CA LYS A 294 -42.22 9.66 -11.92
C LYS A 294 -41.47 9.51 -10.58
N LEU A 295 -40.73 10.54 -10.20
CA LEU A 295 -40.26 10.81 -8.84
C LEU A 295 -41.40 11.38 -7.98
N GLU A 296 -41.15 11.40 -6.66
CA GLU A 296 -41.60 12.33 -5.59
C GLU A 296 -42.16 11.62 -4.32
N PRO A 297 -42.02 12.21 -3.12
CA PRO A 297 -41.06 11.72 -2.12
C PRO A 297 -41.73 11.40 -0.77
N SER A 298 -41.01 10.75 0.14
CA SER A 298 -41.45 10.62 1.54
C SER A 298 -40.41 11.16 2.51
N ASN A 299 -40.72 12.35 3.02
CA ASN A 299 -40.17 12.95 4.23
C ASN A 299 -40.22 12.00 5.43
N THR A 300 -39.10 11.81 6.13
CA THR A 300 -39.14 11.63 7.60
C THR A 300 -37.82 12.05 8.26
N THR A 301 -37.81 13.30 8.73
CA THR A 301 -37.14 13.84 9.93
C THR A 301 -35.98 13.09 10.58
N CYS A 302 -34.82 13.75 10.55
CA CYS A 302 -33.73 13.63 11.53
C CYS A 302 -34.25 13.82 12.96
N LYS A 303 -33.81 12.97 13.90
CA LYS A 303 -33.79 13.26 15.34
C LYS A 303 -32.37 13.11 15.87
N SER A 304 -31.76 14.26 16.05
CA SER A 304 -30.61 14.52 16.91
C SER A 304 -30.89 14.11 18.36
N PHE A 305 -29.95 13.39 18.98
CA PHE A 305 -29.84 13.34 20.44
C PHE A 305 -28.63 14.17 20.86
N ASN A 306 -28.91 15.33 21.44
CA ASN A 306 -28.01 16.10 22.28
C ASN A 306 -28.48 15.96 23.73
N ILE A 307 -27.61 15.54 24.64
CA ILE A 307 -27.74 15.82 26.08
C ILE A 307 -26.39 16.32 26.59
N GLY A 308 -26.31 17.64 26.75
CA GLY A 308 -26.18 18.27 28.07
C GLY A 308 -24.94 17.99 28.91
N SER A 309 -24.07 18.99 28.92
CA SER A 309 -23.10 19.36 29.96
C SER A 309 -23.58 19.20 31.41
N GLY A 310 -22.69 18.71 32.28
CA GLY A 310 -22.80 18.77 33.75
C GLY A 310 -21.41 18.93 34.38
N SER A 311 -21.27 19.96 35.23
CA SER A 311 -20.05 20.49 35.82
C SER A 311 -19.51 19.77 37.08
N THR A 312 -18.18 19.77 37.19
CA THR A 312 -17.18 19.57 38.29
C THR A 312 -17.62 19.32 39.76
N PRO A 313 -16.76 18.71 40.61
CA PRO A 313 -15.80 19.52 41.39
C PRO A 313 -14.38 18.93 41.60
N LYS A 314 -13.43 19.87 41.76
CA LYS A 314 -12.00 19.74 42.08
C LYS A 314 -11.72 18.94 43.37
N LYS A 315 -10.67 18.09 43.39
CA LYS A 315 -9.91 17.77 44.61
C LYS A 315 -8.39 17.73 44.38
N LYS A 316 -7.68 18.25 45.38
CA LYS A 316 -6.27 18.62 45.47
C LYS A 316 -5.30 17.44 45.46
N ALA A 317 -4.10 17.73 44.97
CA ALA A 317 -2.90 16.89 45.00
C ALA A 317 -2.36 16.63 46.42
N GLN A 318 -1.77 15.44 46.62
CA GLN A 318 -0.75 15.17 47.64
C GLN A 318 0.42 14.41 46.99
N ARG A 319 1.64 14.88 47.28
CA ARG A 319 2.95 14.34 46.89
C ARG A 319 3.48 13.39 47.96
N LEU A 320 4.24 12.36 47.54
CA LEU A 320 5.53 11.85 48.07
C LEU A 320 5.74 10.36 47.65
N PRO A 321 6.96 9.79 47.65
CA PRO A 321 8.27 10.30 47.26
C PRO A 321 8.94 9.50 46.11
N LYS A 322 9.98 10.09 45.53
CA LYS A 322 10.75 9.61 44.38
C LYS A 322 11.62 8.39 44.71
N ARG A 323 11.57 7.34 43.87
CA ARG A 323 12.61 6.31 43.76
C ARG A 323 13.31 6.45 42.39
N LYS A 324 14.63 6.64 42.43
CA LYS A 324 15.50 6.80 41.26
C LYS A 324 15.61 5.47 40.51
N VAL A 325 15.31 5.46 39.21
CA VAL A 325 15.76 4.42 38.27
C VAL A 325 16.55 5.13 37.17
N LYS A 326 17.76 4.62 36.92
CA LYS A 326 18.77 5.18 36.01
C LYS A 326 18.24 5.16 34.57
N SER A 327 18.25 6.32 33.93
CA SER A 327 18.01 6.49 32.49
C SER A 327 19.25 6.04 31.70
N SER A 328 19.09 5.05 30.82
CA SER A 328 20.02 4.82 29.71
C SER A 328 19.53 5.63 28.52
N SER A 329 20.33 6.61 28.13
CA SER A 329 20.06 7.60 27.08
C SER A 329 20.04 6.93 25.71
N ARG A 330 18.84 6.70 25.16
CA ARG A 330 18.65 6.40 23.74
C ARG A 330 18.88 7.71 22.97
N LYS A 331 20.03 7.84 22.31
CA LYS A 331 20.24 8.88 21.30
C LYS A 331 19.24 8.62 20.16
N GLN A 332 18.21 9.46 20.07
CA GLN A 332 17.52 9.69 18.81
C GLN A 332 18.57 10.26 17.85
N VAL A 333 18.80 9.55 16.75
CA VAL A 333 19.58 10.08 15.64
C VAL A 333 18.58 10.71 14.66
N ASN A 334 18.96 11.89 14.22
CA ASN A 334 18.17 12.89 13.51
C ASN A 334 17.94 12.45 12.05
N ASP A 335 16.68 12.40 11.59
CA ASP A 335 16.31 12.06 10.20
C ASP A 335 16.72 13.14 9.16
N GLY A 336 17.30 14.25 9.61
CA GLY A 336 17.70 15.38 8.77
C GLY A 336 18.89 15.15 7.82
N ASP A 337 19.54 13.99 7.84
CA ASP A 337 20.68 13.73 6.94
C ASP A 337 20.29 13.05 5.61
N PHE A 338 19.04 12.59 5.45
CA PHE A 338 18.56 12.05 4.17
C PHE A 338 18.20 13.16 3.17
N ALA A 339 17.68 14.30 3.64
CA ALA A 339 17.33 15.45 2.82
C ALA A 339 18.54 16.08 2.09
N LYS A 340 19.75 15.93 2.64
CA LYS A 340 20.98 16.48 2.04
C LYS A 340 21.50 15.67 0.84
N LEU A 341 20.99 14.44 0.63
CA LEU A 341 21.40 13.56 -0.46
C LEU A 341 20.59 13.75 -1.75
N PHE A 342 19.57 14.61 -1.74
CA PHE A 342 18.68 14.87 -2.88
C PHE A 342 18.73 16.31 -3.40
N ALA A 343 19.52 17.20 -2.77
CA ALA A 343 19.85 18.49 -3.35
C ALA A 343 20.99 18.29 -4.37
N THR A 344 20.70 17.74 -5.55
CA THR A 344 21.69 17.65 -6.63
C THR A 344 21.99 19.04 -7.17
N LYS A 345 23.26 19.26 -7.53
CA LYS A 345 23.78 20.49 -8.14
C LYS A 345 23.07 20.84 -9.45
N GLU A 346 22.45 19.88 -10.14
CA GLU A 346 21.71 20.13 -11.38
C GLU A 346 20.43 20.95 -11.18
N ALA A 347 19.81 20.96 -9.99
CA ALA A 347 18.63 21.79 -9.69
C ALA A 347 18.94 23.30 -9.51
N ARG A 348 20.23 23.69 -9.56
CA ARG A 348 20.66 25.10 -9.46
C ARG A 348 21.09 25.72 -10.79
N GLU A 349 21.25 24.93 -11.84
CA GLU A 349 21.79 25.42 -13.13
C GLU A 349 20.71 25.67 -14.19
N GLU A 350 19.46 25.23 -13.99
CA GLU A 350 18.33 25.57 -14.87
C GLU A 350 17.69 26.95 -14.59
N VAL A 351 18.05 27.62 -13.49
CA VAL A 351 17.52 28.95 -13.14
C VAL A 351 18.33 30.10 -13.75
N THR A 352 19.51 29.85 -14.34
CA THR A 352 20.35 30.91 -14.97
C THR A 352 20.16 31.08 -16.48
N MET A 353 19.26 30.34 -17.12
CA MET A 353 19.02 30.43 -18.58
C MET A 353 17.78 31.25 -18.99
N TYR A 354 17.01 31.75 -18.03
CA TYR A 354 15.81 32.57 -18.28
C TYR A 354 15.75 33.86 -17.47
N GLU A 355 16.91 34.46 -17.21
CA GLU A 355 17.00 35.82 -16.70
C GLU A 355 17.96 36.64 -17.57
N HIS A 356 17.46 37.20 -18.67
CA HIS A 356 17.43 38.65 -18.99
C HIS A 356 17.21 38.88 -20.52
N PRO A 357 16.54 39.98 -20.93
CA PRO A 357 16.14 40.27 -22.31
C PRO A 357 17.29 40.58 -23.27
#